data_AF-A0A1G7GIG6-F1
#
_entry.id   AF-A0A1G7GIG6-F1
#
_cell.length_a   1.000
_cell.length_b   1.000
_cell.length_c   1.000
_cell.angle_alpha   90.00
_cell.angle_beta   90.00
_cell.angle_gamma   90.00
#
_symmetry.space_group_name_H-M   'P 1'
#
loop_
_entity.id
_entity.type
_entity.pdbx_description
1 polymer ?
#
loop_
_entity_poly.entity_id
_entity_poly.type
_entity_poly.pdbx_seq_one_letter_code
_entity_poly.pdbx_strand_id
1 'polypeptide(L)'
;MNRIAKYITIGIFSYFIFWGNNSFAQTKAEIKVARKLFEGSWVNKKAKRHLTISFDTQDYATINDWHGKWSQDNNTIDAYKAFVMNSKLVMPEDKTDLRSPYCEIVRKGNTLLYRCREMNTKDKKFVEEILFIREKD
;
A
#
# COMPACT_ATOMS: atom_id res chain seq x y z
N MET A 1 -17.02 42.98 -54.35
CA MET A 1 -15.67 42.71 -53.80
C MET A 1 -15.69 42.93 -52.29
N ASN A 2 -15.55 41.82 -51.58
CA ASN A 2 -15.36 41.56 -50.14
C ASN A 2 -14.82 42.69 -49.25
N ARG A 3 -15.36 42.77 -48.01
CA ARG A 3 -14.67 42.41 -46.73
C ARG A 3 -15.57 42.83 -45.54
N ILE A 4 -16.42 41.93 -45.04
CA ILE A 4 -16.20 41.01 -43.89
C ILE A 4 -16.16 41.74 -42.54
N ALA A 5 -17.22 41.51 -41.76
CA ALA A 5 -17.41 41.92 -40.38
C ALA A 5 -16.28 41.40 -39.47
N LYS A 6 -15.74 42.28 -38.62
CA LYS A 6 -14.76 41.93 -37.59
C LYS A 6 -15.47 41.81 -36.24
N TYR A 7 -15.97 40.61 -35.95
CA TYR A 7 -16.18 40.19 -34.57
C TYR A 7 -14.84 39.63 -34.07
N ILE A 8 -14.16 40.34 -33.18
CA ILE A 8 -13.02 39.77 -32.44
C ILE A 8 -13.57 39.31 -31.10
N THR A 9 -13.73 38.00 -31.04
CA THR A 9 -14.22 37.20 -29.93
C THR A 9 -13.34 37.38 -28.69
N ILE A 10 -14.01 37.42 -27.54
CA ILE A 10 -13.47 37.49 -26.18
C ILE A 10 -12.50 36.34 -25.95
N GLY A 11 -11.23 36.65 -25.72
CA GLY A 11 -10.18 35.69 -25.36
C GLY A 11 -10.10 35.50 -23.85
N ILE A 12 -10.80 34.49 -23.33
CA ILE A 12 -10.50 33.90 -22.01
C ILE A 12 -10.57 32.39 -22.18
N PHE A 13 -9.43 31.72 -22.26
CA PHE A 13 -9.32 30.31 -21.92
C PHE A 13 -7.92 30.06 -21.38
N SER A 14 -7.77 30.31 -20.08
CA SER A 14 -6.62 29.92 -19.28
C SER A 14 -6.51 28.40 -19.28
N TYR A 15 -5.68 27.86 -20.18
CA TYR A 15 -5.34 26.44 -20.21
C TYR A 15 -4.23 26.16 -19.18
N PHE A 16 -4.57 26.23 -17.89
CA PHE A 16 -3.77 25.60 -16.85
C PHE A 16 -4.10 24.10 -16.86
N ILE A 17 -3.44 23.34 -17.75
CA ILE A 17 -3.40 21.89 -17.55
C ILE A 17 -2.42 21.64 -16.41
N PHE A 18 -2.99 21.50 -15.21
CA PHE A 18 -2.30 20.91 -14.08
C PHE A 18 -1.97 19.45 -14.47
N TRP A 19 -0.78 19.22 -15.04
CA TRP A 19 -0.12 17.92 -14.95
C TRP A 19 0.43 17.80 -13.53
N GLY A 20 -0.48 17.55 -12.59
CA GLY A 20 -0.16 17.30 -11.19
C GLY A 20 0.02 15.80 -10.99
N ASN A 21 1.23 15.41 -10.59
CA ASN A 21 1.61 14.07 -10.16
C ASN A 21 0.48 13.35 -9.42
N ASN A 22 0.17 12.10 -9.80
CA ASN A 22 -0.68 11.20 -9.02
C ASN A 22 0.06 10.82 -7.73
N SER A 23 0.22 11.76 -6.80
CA SER A 23 0.48 11.43 -5.41
C SER A 23 -0.80 10.79 -4.89
N PHE A 24 -0.73 9.52 -4.50
CA PHE A 24 -1.83 8.84 -3.80
C PHE A 24 -2.04 9.51 -2.43
N ALA A 25 -2.73 10.64 -2.42
CA ALA A 25 -3.05 11.36 -1.20
C ALA A 25 -4.15 10.58 -0.47
N GLN A 26 -3.76 9.80 0.52
CA GLN A 26 -4.69 9.09 1.39
C GLN A 26 -5.36 10.06 2.35
N THR A 27 -6.66 9.93 2.53
CA THR A 27 -7.38 10.75 3.50
C THR A 27 -7.09 10.28 4.93
N LYS A 28 -7.12 11.22 5.88
CA LYS A 28 -7.04 10.89 7.32
C LYS A 28 -8.14 9.92 7.76
N ALA A 29 -9.31 9.98 7.12
CA ALA A 29 -10.42 9.08 7.40
C ALA A 29 -10.10 7.63 6.98
N GLU A 30 -9.55 7.43 5.78
CA GLU A 30 -9.11 6.12 5.29
C GLU A 30 -8.01 5.53 6.19
N ILE A 31 -7.03 6.35 6.57
CA ILE A 31 -5.96 5.92 7.49
C ILE A 31 -6.55 5.52 8.84
N LYS A 32 -7.50 6.29 9.39
CA LYS A 32 -8.15 5.97 10.67
C LYS A 32 -8.91 4.65 10.61
N VAL A 33 -9.62 4.38 9.52
CA VAL A 33 -10.32 3.11 9.31
C VAL A 33 -9.32 1.96 9.14
N ALA A 34 -8.30 2.14 8.31
CA ALA A 34 -7.25 1.14 8.09
C ALA A 34 -6.53 0.79 9.39
N ARG A 35 -6.15 1.80 10.18
CA ARG A 35 -5.54 1.62 11.50
C ARG A 35 -6.36 0.67 12.37
N LYS A 36 -7.67 0.94 12.52
CA LYS A 36 -8.57 0.07 13.30
C LYS A 36 -8.62 -1.37 12.80
N LEU A 37 -8.44 -1.60 11.50
CA LEU A 37 -8.54 -2.92 10.89
C LEU A 37 -7.23 -3.71 10.91
N PHE A 38 -6.09 -3.03 10.79
CA PHE A 38 -4.81 -3.66 10.49
C PHE A 38 -3.76 -3.49 11.60
N GLU A 39 -3.77 -2.38 12.34
CA GLU A 39 -2.71 -2.06 13.32
C GLU A 39 -2.60 -3.13 14.40
N GLY A 40 -1.37 -3.57 14.70
CA GLY A 40 -1.05 -4.54 15.74
C GLY A 40 -0.16 -5.70 15.26
N SER A 41 -0.02 -6.70 16.12
CA SER A 41 0.81 -7.89 15.92
C SER A 41 0.00 -9.05 15.36
N TRP A 42 0.56 -9.75 14.38
CA TRP A 42 -0.07 -10.85 13.67
C TRP A 42 0.92 -11.98 13.47
N VAL A 43 0.42 -13.23 13.48
CA VAL A 43 1.26 -14.42 13.36
C VAL A 43 0.66 -15.42 12.38
N ASN A 44 1.54 -16.10 11.65
CA ASN A 44 1.26 -17.40 11.08
C ASN A 44 2.14 -18.44 11.79
N LYS A 45 1.54 -19.19 12.72
CA LYS A 45 2.26 -20.18 13.54
C LYS A 45 2.82 -21.34 12.72
N LYS A 46 2.16 -21.71 11.63
CA LYS A 46 2.59 -22.81 10.74
C LYS A 46 3.87 -22.43 9.98
N ALA A 47 3.92 -21.21 9.47
CA ALA A 47 5.07 -20.67 8.75
C ALA A 47 6.15 -20.08 9.67
N LYS A 48 5.88 -19.97 10.99
CA LYS A 48 6.71 -19.24 11.96
C LYS A 48 7.07 -17.83 11.46
N ARG A 49 6.07 -17.16 10.88
CA ARG A 49 6.18 -15.82 10.32
C ARG A 49 5.33 -14.85 11.13
N HIS A 50 5.83 -13.64 11.30
CA HIS A 50 5.27 -12.62 12.16
C HIS A 50 5.18 -11.31 11.39
N LEU A 51 4.12 -10.55 11.66
CA LEU A 51 3.90 -9.23 11.09
C LEU A 51 3.54 -8.25 12.21
N THR A 52 4.17 -7.09 12.25
CA THR A 52 3.64 -5.93 12.99
C THR A 52 3.27 -4.85 12.01
N ILE A 53 2.07 -4.29 12.19
CA ILE A 53 1.56 -3.20 11.38
C ILE A 53 1.38 -2.00 12.29
N SER A 54 2.07 -0.89 12.02
CA SER A 54 1.92 0.36 12.76
C SER A 54 1.57 1.53 11.84
N PHE A 55 0.98 2.57 12.43
CA PHE A 55 0.69 3.83 11.77
C PHE A 55 1.16 4.95 12.71
N ASP A 56 2.35 5.50 12.55
CA ASP A 56 2.85 6.46 13.52
C ASP A 56 2.26 7.87 13.26
N THR A 57 2.81 8.57 12.28
CA THR A 57 2.38 9.93 11.89
C THR A 57 2.48 10.15 10.37
N GLN A 58 2.77 9.08 9.64
CA GLN A 58 3.01 9.09 8.20
C GLN A 58 1.73 8.72 7.46
N ASP A 59 1.61 9.17 6.21
CA ASP A 59 0.48 8.85 5.33
C ASP A 59 0.56 7.40 4.78
N TYR A 60 1.16 6.47 5.53
CA TYR A 60 1.28 5.06 5.18
C TYR A 60 1.37 4.19 6.44
N ALA A 61 1.15 2.89 6.28
CA ALA A 61 1.42 1.88 7.30
C ALA A 61 2.85 1.37 7.17
N THR A 62 3.53 1.17 8.29
CA THR A 62 4.79 0.42 8.33
C THR A 62 4.49 -1.04 8.60
N ILE A 63 5.00 -1.93 7.75
CA ILE A 63 4.88 -3.38 7.88
C ILE A 63 6.26 -3.90 8.24
N ASN A 64 6.42 -4.47 9.42
CA ASN A 64 7.61 -5.25 9.75
C ASN A 64 7.26 -6.73 9.64
N ASP A 65 8.06 -7.47 8.89
CA ASP A 65 7.89 -8.89 8.60
C ASP A 65 9.15 -9.65 8.96
N TRP A 66 8.99 -10.78 9.64
CA TRP A 66 10.12 -11.65 9.96
C TRP A 66 9.69 -13.09 10.18
N HIS A 67 10.67 -13.97 10.05
CA HIS A 67 10.56 -15.38 10.39
C HIS A 67 11.30 -15.65 11.70
N GLY A 68 10.81 -16.59 12.51
CA GLY A 68 11.50 -17.03 13.72
C GLY A 68 10.59 -17.13 14.93
N LYS A 69 11.16 -16.93 16.13
CA LYS A 69 10.41 -16.81 17.37
C LYS A 69 10.27 -15.34 17.75
N TRP A 70 9.16 -14.95 18.34
CA TRP A 70 8.93 -13.58 18.81
C TRP A 70 10.01 -13.09 19.79
N SER A 71 10.48 -13.97 20.68
CA SER A 71 11.44 -13.64 21.75
C SER A 71 12.92 -13.69 21.32
N GLN A 72 13.21 -13.76 20.02
CA GLN A 72 14.57 -13.85 19.52
C GLN A 72 15.01 -12.49 18.96
N ASP A 73 16.01 -11.90 19.60
CA ASP A 73 16.55 -10.58 19.25
C ASP A 73 17.36 -10.57 17.95
N ASN A 74 17.66 -11.75 17.39
CA ASN A 74 18.47 -11.91 16.17
C ASN A 74 17.65 -12.20 14.92
N ASN A 75 16.33 -11.99 14.93
CA ASN A 75 15.54 -12.10 13.72
C ASN A 75 15.88 -10.95 12.77
N THR A 76 16.17 -11.26 11.51
CA THR A 76 16.21 -10.25 10.45
C THR A 76 14.78 -9.80 10.18
N ILE A 77 14.53 -8.50 10.35
CA ILE A 77 13.21 -7.88 10.14
C ILE A 77 13.26 -7.09 8.85
N ASP A 78 12.40 -7.45 7.91
CA ASP A 78 12.16 -6.66 6.71
C ASP A 78 11.09 -5.61 7.00
N ALA A 79 11.35 -4.36 6.64
CA ALA A 79 10.44 -3.24 6.85
C ALA A 79 9.95 -2.66 5.52
N TYR A 80 8.63 -2.58 5.35
CA TYR A 80 7.98 -2.10 4.13
C TYR A 80 7.02 -0.96 4.41
N LYS A 81 6.89 -0.06 3.44
CA LYS A 81 5.82 0.94 3.41
C LYS A 81 4.61 0.37 2.68
N ALA A 82 3.44 0.47 3.30
CA ALA A 82 2.18 0.05 2.69
C ALA A 82 1.15 1.18 2.67
N PHE A 83 0.53 1.37 1.51
CA PHE A 83 -0.44 2.43 1.27
C PHE A 83 -1.87 1.88 1.37
N VAL A 84 -2.76 2.64 1.99
CA VAL A 84 -4.19 2.35 2.05
C VAL A 84 -4.81 2.60 0.68
N MET A 85 -5.33 1.54 0.06
CA MET A 85 -6.01 1.61 -1.23
C MET A 85 -7.22 0.69 -1.21
N ASN A 86 -8.44 1.18 -1.46
CA ASN A 86 -9.64 0.34 -1.54
C ASN A 86 -9.79 -0.63 -0.35
N SER A 87 -9.61 -0.13 0.88
CA SER A 87 -9.75 -0.90 2.14
C SER A 87 -8.75 -2.05 2.32
N LYS A 88 -7.63 -2.04 1.60
CA LYS A 88 -6.47 -2.93 1.80
C LYS A 88 -5.20 -2.11 1.99
N LEU A 89 -4.16 -2.74 2.53
CA LEU A 89 -2.80 -2.19 2.48
C LEU A 89 -2.10 -2.73 1.25
N VAL A 90 -1.41 -1.87 0.52
CA VAL A 90 -0.70 -2.18 -0.71
C VAL A 90 0.76 -1.80 -0.54
N MET A 91 1.65 -2.78 -0.65
CA MET A 91 3.08 -2.57 -0.80
C MET A 91 3.39 -2.58 -2.31
N PRO A 92 3.72 -1.43 -2.91
CA PRO A 92 4.09 -1.37 -4.31
C PRO A 92 5.33 -2.22 -4.59
N GLU A 93 5.47 -2.67 -5.84
CA GLU A 93 6.71 -3.31 -6.27
C GLU A 93 7.85 -2.29 -6.20
N ASP A 94 8.91 -2.62 -5.49
CA ASP A 94 10.16 -1.86 -5.48
C ASP A 94 11.20 -2.63 -6.30
N LYS A 95 11.72 -1.99 -7.36
CA LYS A 95 12.72 -2.57 -8.27
C LYS A 95 14.13 -2.07 -8.00
N THR A 96 14.28 -1.19 -7.01
CA THR A 96 15.53 -0.47 -6.74
C THR A 96 16.29 -1.17 -5.61
N ASP A 97 16.27 -0.61 -4.42
CA ASP A 97 17.20 -0.95 -3.34
C ASP A 97 16.81 -2.22 -2.60
N LEU A 98 15.55 -2.33 -2.16
CA LEU A 98 15.09 -3.47 -1.35
C LEU A 98 14.58 -4.65 -2.19
N ARG A 99 14.37 -4.43 -3.50
CA ARG A 99 13.80 -5.40 -4.45
C ARG A 99 12.66 -6.24 -3.83
N SER A 100 11.50 -5.61 -3.60
CA SER A 100 10.31 -6.28 -3.08
C SER A 100 9.20 -6.42 -4.13
N PRO A 101 8.50 -7.57 -4.20
CA PRO A 101 7.37 -7.74 -5.10
C PRO A 101 6.19 -6.84 -4.70
N TYR A 102 5.23 -6.69 -5.61
CA TYR A 102 3.92 -6.12 -5.27
C TYR A 102 3.18 -7.04 -4.30
N CYS A 103 2.80 -6.53 -3.14
CA CYS A 103 2.07 -7.28 -2.13
C CYS A 103 0.84 -6.53 -1.62
N GLU A 104 -0.15 -7.28 -1.15
CA GLU A 104 -1.36 -6.76 -0.54
C GLU A 104 -1.63 -7.44 0.80
N ILE A 105 -2.16 -6.66 1.75
CA ILE A 105 -2.73 -7.16 3.00
C ILE A 105 -4.21 -6.82 3.01
N VAL A 106 -5.04 -7.86 3.04
CA VAL A 106 -6.50 -7.75 2.99
C VAL A 106 -7.12 -8.33 4.25
N ARG A 107 -8.08 -7.62 4.84
CA ARG A 107 -8.84 -8.12 5.98
C ARG A 107 -9.79 -9.24 5.54
N LYS A 108 -9.76 -10.39 6.22
CA LYS A 108 -10.65 -11.53 6.00
C LYS A 108 -11.29 -11.98 7.32
N GLY A 109 -12.42 -11.37 7.68
CA GLY A 109 -13.05 -11.62 8.98
C GLY A 109 -12.09 -11.27 10.11
N ASN A 110 -11.67 -12.27 10.90
CA ASN A 110 -10.71 -12.09 11.99
C ASN A 110 -9.23 -12.31 11.62
N THR A 111 -8.92 -12.65 10.36
CA THR A 111 -7.54 -12.84 9.87
C THR A 111 -7.09 -11.76 8.88
N LEU A 112 -5.78 -11.70 8.63
CA LEU A 112 -5.20 -10.98 7.50
C LEU A 112 -4.77 -11.96 6.42
N LEU A 113 -5.13 -11.68 5.18
CA LEU A 113 -4.54 -12.33 4.01
C LEU A 113 -3.42 -11.45 3.48
N TYR A 114 -2.19 -11.91 3.67
CA TYR A 114 -1.00 -11.36 3.05
C TYR A 114 -0.77 -12.10 1.74
N ARG A 115 -0.61 -11.38 0.63
CA ARG A 115 -0.41 -12.00 -0.68
C ARG A 115 0.54 -11.20 -1.56
N CYS A 116 1.46 -11.89 -2.21
CA CYS A 116 2.45 -11.28 -3.09
C CYS A 116 2.37 -11.84 -4.50
N ARG A 117 2.61 -10.96 -5.47
CA ARG A 117 2.83 -11.35 -6.85
C ARG A 117 4.27 -11.81 -7.03
N GLU A 118 4.50 -12.52 -8.13
CA GLU A 118 5.85 -12.76 -8.57
C GLU A 118 6.49 -11.44 -9.05
N MET A 119 7.77 -11.25 -8.75
CA MET A 119 8.52 -10.08 -9.17
C MET A 119 8.89 -10.20 -10.66
N ASN A 120 9.00 -9.06 -11.37
CA ASN A 120 9.49 -9.00 -12.76
C ASN A 120 8.66 -9.76 -13.80
N THR A 121 7.42 -10.13 -13.48
CA THR A 121 6.49 -10.71 -14.44
C THR A 121 5.42 -9.71 -14.86
N LYS A 122 4.88 -9.89 -16.07
CA LYS A 122 3.67 -9.18 -16.52
C LYS A 122 2.39 -9.82 -15.97
N ASP A 123 2.50 -11.05 -15.47
CA ASP A 123 1.40 -11.73 -14.80
C ASP A 123 1.05 -11.00 -13.49
N LYS A 124 -0.25 -10.76 -13.28
CA LYS A 124 -0.76 -10.12 -12.06
C LYS A 124 -1.23 -11.13 -11.02
N LYS A 125 -0.97 -12.42 -11.22
CA LYS A 125 -1.29 -13.50 -10.30
C LYS A 125 -0.52 -13.38 -8.99
N PHE A 126 -1.21 -13.66 -7.89
CA PHE A 126 -0.58 -13.86 -6.59
C PHE A 126 0.00 -15.28 -6.54
N VAL A 127 1.29 -15.39 -6.25
CA VAL A 127 2.02 -16.67 -6.16
C VAL A 127 2.27 -17.09 -4.72
N GLU A 128 2.13 -16.15 -3.79
CA GLU A 128 2.19 -16.37 -2.36
C GLU A 128 0.92 -15.84 -1.70
N GLU A 129 0.33 -16.65 -0.83
CA GLU A 129 -0.82 -16.28 -0.02
C GLU A 129 -0.68 -16.89 1.38
N ILE A 130 -0.66 -16.05 2.41
CA ILE A 130 -0.50 -16.44 3.80
C ILE A 130 -1.58 -15.77 4.65
N LEU A 131 -2.25 -16.58 5.46
CA LEU A 131 -3.19 -16.09 6.46
C LEU A 131 -2.49 -15.88 7.79
N PHE A 132 -2.68 -14.69 8.37
CA PHE A 132 -2.23 -14.36 9.71
C PHE A 132 -3.42 -14.22 10.65
N ILE A 133 -3.25 -14.72 11.87
CA ILE A 133 -4.17 -14.47 12.99
C ILE A 133 -3.59 -13.38 13.86
N ARG A 134 -4.45 -12.67 14.59
CA ARG A 134 -4.02 -11.68 15.58
C ARG A 134 -3.19 -12.40 16.65
N GLU A 135 -1.98 -11.90 16.92
CA GLU A 135 -1.25 -12.35 18.11
C GLU A 135 -1.99 -11.81 19.34
N LYS A 136 -2.23 -12.68 20.31
CA LYS A 136 -2.80 -12.25 21.59
C LYS A 136 -1.64 -11.79 22.46
N ASP A 137 -1.73 -10.58 22.98
CA ASP A 137 -0.83 -10.10 24.04
C ASP A 137 -0.92 -11.00 25.29
#